data_AF-A0AAW9BL26-F1
#
_entry.id   AF-A0AAW9BL26-F1
#
_cell.length_a   1.000
_cell.length_b   1.000
_cell.length_c   1.000
_cell.angle_alpha   90.00
_cell.angle_beta   90.00
_cell.angle_gamma   90.00
#
_symmetry.space_group_name_H-M   'P 1'
#
loop_
_entity.id
_entity.type
_entity.pdbx_description
1 polymer ?
#
loop_
_entity_poly.entity_id
_entity_poly.type
_entity_poly.pdbx_seq_one_letter_code
_entity_poly.pdbx_strand_id
1 'polypeptide(L)'
;MAYWLFKTEPDTFSIDTLRTQKVSCWEGVRNYQARNMMRDQVKVGDLVLIYHSSCKHVGVAGIAKVVREAYPDHFQFDPESDYYDPKSDPDNPRWIMVDVEFVRKTARVIPLSVMKAMPELENMPLVKRGNRLSIMPVTEEEWDAILGKEKLPSQR
;
A
#
# COMPACT_ATOMS: atom_id res chain seq x y z
N MET A 1 13.57 10.72 -1.67
CA MET A 1 12.15 10.44 -1.86
C MET A 1 12.06 9.12 -2.59
N ALA A 2 11.47 8.11 -1.96
CA ALA A 2 11.27 6.79 -2.52
C ALA A 2 9.79 6.57 -2.88
N TYR A 3 9.54 5.53 -3.67
CA TYR A 3 8.20 5.14 -4.10
C TYR A 3 7.83 3.77 -3.54
N TRP A 4 6.57 3.62 -3.17
CA TRP A 4 6.03 2.42 -2.54
C TRP A 4 4.70 2.04 -3.13
N LEU A 5 4.30 0.78 -2.95
CA LEU A 5 2.95 0.31 -3.20
C LEU A 5 2.40 -0.36 -1.95
N PHE A 6 1.26 0.15 -1.47
CA PHE A 6 0.55 -0.39 -0.32
C PHE A 6 -0.78 -0.98 -0.77
N LYS A 7 -1.03 -2.24 -0.40
CA LYS A 7 -2.26 -2.96 -0.72
C LYS A 7 -3.30 -2.80 0.37
N THR A 8 -4.53 -2.59 -0.04
CA THR A 8 -5.70 -2.53 0.83
C THR A 8 -6.91 -3.12 0.12
N GLU A 9 -7.86 -3.67 0.87
CA GLU A 9 -9.15 -4.08 0.33
C GLU A 9 -10.08 -2.86 0.34
N PRO A 10 -10.68 -2.49 -0.80
CA PRO A 10 -11.44 -1.25 -0.88
C PRO A 10 -12.71 -1.25 -0.01
N ASP A 11 -13.22 -2.42 0.36
CA ASP A 11 -14.37 -2.55 1.25
C ASP A 11 -14.01 -2.22 2.71
N THR A 12 -12.74 -2.36 3.11
CA THR A 12 -12.25 -1.97 4.44
C THR A 12 -11.66 -0.57 4.42
N PHE A 13 -10.76 -0.30 3.48
CA PHE A 13 -10.08 1.00 3.36
C PHE A 13 -9.75 1.31 1.90
N SER A 14 -10.54 2.20 1.29
CA SER A 14 -10.34 2.62 -0.11
C SER A 14 -9.55 3.92 -0.24
N ILE A 15 -9.18 4.28 -1.47
CA ILE A 15 -8.61 5.61 -1.75
C ILE A 15 -9.62 6.73 -1.48
N ASP A 16 -10.92 6.46 -1.61
CA ASP A 16 -11.99 7.41 -1.32
C ASP A 16 -12.19 7.59 0.19
N THR A 17 -11.97 6.52 0.97
CA THR A 17 -11.90 6.58 2.43
C THR A 17 -10.75 7.51 2.84
N LEU A 18 -9.55 7.28 2.31
CA LEU A 18 -8.39 8.14 2.59
C LEU A 18 -8.61 9.59 2.12
N ARG A 19 -9.25 9.79 0.96
CA ARG A 19 -9.62 11.14 0.47
C ARG A 19 -10.52 11.89 1.45
N THR A 20 -11.45 11.19 2.08
CA THR A 20 -12.39 11.78 3.06
C THR A 20 -11.69 12.07 4.38
N GLN A 21 -10.87 11.13 4.87
CA GLN A 21 -10.13 11.26 6.13
C GLN A 21 -8.93 12.22 6.04
N LYS A 22 -8.43 12.48 4.82
CA LYS A 22 -7.21 13.24 4.48
C LYS A 22 -5.92 12.58 4.95
N VAL A 23 -5.86 12.13 6.20
CA VAL A 23 -4.75 11.38 6.79
C VAL A 23 -5.31 10.15 7.51
N SER A 24 -4.65 9.01 7.36
CA SER A 24 -5.00 7.79 8.11
C SER A 24 -3.73 7.01 8.47
N CYS A 25 -3.80 6.28 9.58
CA CYS A 25 -2.83 5.24 9.87
C CYS A 25 -2.96 4.08 8.87
N TRP A 26 -1.83 3.50 8.48
CA TRP A 26 -1.73 2.31 7.64
C TRP A 26 -1.43 1.09 8.49
N GLU A 27 -2.47 0.59 9.13
CA GLU A 27 -2.44 -0.45 10.14
C GLU A 27 -2.51 -1.88 9.54
N GLY A 28 -2.58 -2.91 10.39
CA GLY A 28 -2.98 -4.25 9.96
C GLY A 28 -1.91 -5.06 9.23
N VAL A 29 -0.69 -4.52 9.08
CA VAL A 29 0.43 -5.27 8.48
C VAL A 29 0.91 -6.35 9.44
N ARG A 30 0.64 -7.62 9.09
CA ARG A 30 1.00 -8.82 9.87
C ARG A 30 1.99 -9.75 9.16
N ASN A 31 2.73 -9.22 8.18
CA ASN A 31 3.81 -9.91 7.50
C ASN A 31 5.16 -9.32 7.91
N TYR A 32 6.08 -10.14 8.42
CA TYR A 32 7.39 -9.69 8.92
C TYR A 32 8.23 -8.95 7.87
N GLN A 33 8.23 -9.41 6.62
CA GLN A 33 9.00 -8.76 5.56
C GLN A 33 8.40 -7.39 5.22
N ALA A 34 7.08 -7.31 5.06
CA ALA A 34 6.36 -6.04 4.84
C ALA A 34 6.58 -5.05 5.99
N ARG A 35 6.47 -5.54 7.24
CA ARG A 35 6.76 -4.78 8.45
C ARG A 35 8.18 -4.24 8.46
N ASN A 36 9.17 -5.08 8.17
CA ASN A 36 10.57 -4.67 8.19
C ASN A 36 10.86 -3.62 7.12
N MET A 37 10.35 -3.79 5.89
CA MET A 37 10.47 -2.77 4.85
C MET A 37 9.85 -1.44 5.30
N MET A 38 8.63 -1.48 5.86
CA MET A 38 7.97 -0.28 6.37
C MET A 38 8.76 0.38 7.51
N ARG A 39 9.26 -0.39 8.47
CA ARG A 39 10.04 0.14 9.61
C ARG A 39 11.37 0.75 9.17
N ASP A 40 12.10 0.05 8.32
CA ASP A 40 13.51 0.34 8.07
C ASP A 40 13.70 1.33 6.93
N GLN A 41 12.77 1.38 5.97
CA GLN A 41 12.98 2.06 4.70
C GLN A 41 11.92 3.12 4.35
N VAL A 42 10.69 3.00 4.83
CA VAL A 42 9.65 4.01 4.55
C VAL A 42 9.94 5.28 5.35
N LYS A 43 9.99 6.42 4.66
CA LYS A 43 10.31 7.74 5.25
C LYS A 43 9.22 8.77 4.97
N VAL A 44 9.14 9.78 5.84
CA VAL A 44 8.24 10.92 5.63
C VAL A 44 8.57 11.59 4.29
N GLY A 45 7.54 11.89 3.52
CA GLY A 45 7.66 12.47 2.18
C GLY A 45 7.72 11.44 1.05
N ASP A 46 7.90 10.15 1.35
CA ASP A 46 7.80 9.11 0.33
C ASP A 46 6.38 9.01 -0.24
N LEU A 47 6.28 8.66 -1.53
CA LEU A 47 5.01 8.54 -2.24
C LEU A 47 4.57 7.07 -2.34
N VAL A 48 3.27 6.85 -2.26
CA VAL A 48 2.67 5.53 -2.15
C VAL A 48 1.57 5.36 -3.19
N LEU A 49 1.66 4.34 -4.03
CA LEU A 49 0.55 3.84 -4.84
C LEU A 49 -0.41 3.08 -3.92
N ILE A 50 -1.65 3.56 -3.80
CA ILE A 50 -2.72 2.85 -3.11
C ILE A 50 -3.30 1.82 -4.07
N TYR A 51 -3.07 0.55 -3.76
CA TYR A 51 -3.49 -0.58 -4.58
C TYR A 51 -4.70 -1.28 -3.95
N HIS A 52 -5.79 -1.37 -4.70
CA HIS A 52 -6.97 -2.14 -4.30
C HIS A 52 -6.78 -3.63 -4.63
N SER A 53 -6.75 -4.47 -3.60
CA SER A 53 -6.70 -5.93 -3.68
C SER A 53 -8.04 -6.59 -3.38
N SER A 54 -8.13 -7.91 -3.58
CA SER A 54 -9.27 -8.76 -3.18
C SER A 54 -10.66 -8.26 -3.61
N CYS A 55 -10.76 -7.54 -4.73
CA CYS A 55 -12.00 -6.92 -5.19
C CYS A 55 -12.24 -7.15 -6.68
N LYS A 56 -13.39 -6.71 -7.20
CA LYS A 56 -13.72 -6.85 -8.62
C LYS A 56 -12.77 -6.06 -9.55
N HIS A 57 -12.30 -4.89 -9.09
CA HIS A 57 -11.48 -3.98 -9.88
C HIS A 57 -10.09 -3.83 -9.24
N VAL A 58 -9.30 -4.90 -9.29
CA VAL A 58 -7.95 -4.94 -8.70
C VAL A 58 -6.99 -4.04 -9.48
N GLY A 59 -6.29 -3.14 -8.78
CA GLY A 59 -5.31 -2.25 -9.40
C GLY A 59 -4.93 -1.04 -8.56
N VAL A 60 -4.11 -0.16 -9.13
CA VAL A 60 -3.73 1.11 -8.50
C VAL A 60 -4.86 2.12 -8.64
N ALA A 61 -5.34 2.65 -7.51
CA ALA A 61 -6.51 3.52 -7.44
C ALA A 61 -6.17 4.98 -7.08
N GLY A 62 -4.96 5.26 -6.61
CA GLY A 62 -4.54 6.59 -6.23
C GLY A 62 -3.13 6.66 -5.67
N ILE A 63 -2.79 7.87 -5.22
CA ILE A 63 -1.50 8.22 -4.64
C ILE A 63 -1.73 8.81 -3.25
N ALA A 64 -0.91 8.37 -2.32
CA ALA A 64 -0.75 8.93 -1.00
C ALA A 64 0.71 9.34 -0.75
N LYS A 65 0.96 10.01 0.37
CA LYS A 65 2.28 10.42 0.82
C LYS A 65 2.44 10.06 2.29
N VAL A 66 3.59 9.54 2.69
CA VAL A 66 3.87 9.23 4.09
C VAL A 66 4.07 10.54 4.87
N VAL A 67 3.32 10.70 5.96
CA VAL A 67 3.38 11.88 6.84
C VAL A 67 3.84 11.56 8.26
N ARG A 68 3.94 10.27 8.61
CA ARG A 68 4.57 9.81 9.86
C ARG A 68 5.32 8.51 9.62
N GLU A 69 6.58 8.44 10.06
CA GLU A 69 7.38 7.21 10.01
C GLU A 69 6.83 6.15 10.97
N ALA A 70 7.41 4.95 10.89
CA ALA A 70 6.97 3.78 11.62
C ALA A 70 6.83 4.00 13.14
N TYR A 71 5.68 3.58 13.68
CA TYR A 71 5.39 3.58 15.11
C TYR A 71 4.52 2.36 15.46
N PRO A 72 4.38 2.00 16.75
CA PRO A 72 3.59 0.84 17.17
C PRO A 72 2.16 0.88 16.63
N ASP A 73 1.73 -0.23 16.03
CA ASP A 73 0.34 -0.42 15.61
C ASP A 73 -0.54 -0.68 16.85
N HIS A 74 -1.32 0.30 17.29
CA HIS A 74 -2.09 0.16 18.53
C HIS A 74 -3.21 -0.89 18.44
N PHE A 75 -3.66 -1.25 17.23
CA PHE A 75 -4.68 -2.30 17.02
C PHE A 75 -4.18 -3.69 17.40
N GLN A 76 -2.86 -3.90 17.52
CA GLN A 76 -2.31 -5.19 17.92
C GLN A 76 -2.57 -5.53 19.40
N PHE A 77 -2.93 -4.54 20.23
CA PHE A 77 -3.15 -4.70 21.67
C PHE A 77 -4.63 -4.77 22.05
N ASP A 78 -5.53 -4.51 21.11
CA ASP A 78 -6.98 -4.48 21.33
C ASP A 78 -7.60 -5.85 21.02
N PRO A 79 -8.16 -6.58 22.00
CA PRO A 79 -8.79 -7.89 21.77
C PRO A 79 -10.01 -7.88 20.86
N GLU A 80 -10.63 -6.71 20.63
CA GLU A 80 -11.78 -6.56 19.72
C GLU A 80 -11.36 -6.27 18.28
N SER A 81 -10.07 -5.97 18.06
CA SER A 81 -9.53 -5.72 16.73
C SER A 81 -9.30 -7.01 15.93
N ASP A 82 -9.63 -6.98 14.65
CA ASP A 82 -9.27 -8.04 13.68
C ASP A 82 -7.76 -8.30 13.60
N TYR A 83 -6.95 -7.34 14.07
CA TYR A 83 -5.50 -7.39 14.02
C TYR A 83 -4.83 -7.60 15.38
N TYR A 84 -5.59 -8.01 16.39
CA TYR A 84 -5.09 -8.37 17.72
C TYR A 84 -3.99 -9.43 17.65
N ASP A 85 -2.91 -9.22 18.41
CA ASP A 85 -1.85 -10.21 18.59
C ASP A 85 -1.58 -10.39 20.09
N PRO A 86 -2.13 -11.43 20.74
CA PRO A 86 -1.97 -11.66 22.18
C PRO A 86 -0.52 -11.91 22.60
N LYS A 87 0.40 -12.09 21.65
CA LYS A 87 1.83 -12.29 21.91
C LYS A 87 2.64 -11.02 21.65
N SER A 88 2.01 -9.90 21.31
CA SER A 88 2.72 -8.63 21.17
C SER A 88 2.87 -7.96 22.52
N ASP A 89 4.11 -7.61 22.87
CA ASP A 89 4.47 -6.95 24.11
C ASP A 89 4.32 -5.43 23.94
N PRO A 90 3.55 -4.71 24.79
CA PRO A 90 3.48 -3.25 24.76
C PRO A 90 4.84 -2.55 24.89
N ASP A 91 5.79 -3.14 25.62
CA ASP A 91 7.15 -2.58 25.79
C ASP A 91 8.05 -2.89 24.60
N ASN A 92 7.71 -3.89 23.78
CA ASN A 92 8.41 -4.23 22.54
C ASN A 92 7.42 -4.63 21.42
N PRO A 93 6.68 -3.67 20.86
CA PRO A 93 5.59 -3.94 19.92
C PRO A 93 6.05 -4.68 18.68
N ARG A 94 5.44 -5.83 18.38
CA ARG A 94 5.80 -6.65 17.21
C ARG A 94 5.45 -5.96 15.90
N TRP A 95 4.30 -5.29 15.84
CA TRP A 95 3.73 -4.70 14.64
C TRP A 95 3.82 -3.18 14.68
N ILE A 96 4.00 -2.62 13.50
CA ILE A 96 4.20 -1.19 13.30
C ILE A 96 3.32 -0.75 12.14
N MET A 97 3.00 0.54 12.15
CA MET A 97 2.28 1.23 11.10
C MET A 97 2.90 2.59 10.82
N VAL A 98 2.46 3.23 9.75
CA VAL A 98 2.83 4.60 9.34
C VAL A 98 1.57 5.42 9.16
N ASP A 99 1.66 6.74 9.06
CA ASP A 99 0.52 7.56 8.62
C ASP A 99 0.73 8.01 7.18
N VAL A 100 -0.34 7.93 6.39
CA VAL A 100 -0.37 8.39 5.00
C VAL A 100 -1.42 9.46 4.79
N GLU A 101 -1.08 10.45 3.99
CA GLU A 101 -1.94 11.54 3.56
C GLU A 101 -2.39 11.32 2.11
N PHE A 102 -3.67 11.59 1.83
CA PHE A 102 -4.21 11.61 0.48
C PHE A 102 -3.48 12.64 -0.39
N VAL A 103 -2.99 12.23 -1.56
CA VAL A 103 -2.45 13.15 -2.56
C VAL A 103 -3.46 13.34 -3.69
N ARG A 104 -3.82 12.24 -4.38
CA ARG A 104 -4.82 12.27 -5.45
C ARG A 104 -5.36 10.88 -5.74
N LYS A 105 -6.57 10.84 -6.31
CA LYS A 105 -7.11 9.64 -6.96
C LYS A 105 -6.57 9.56 -8.39
N THR A 106 -6.38 8.36 -8.92
CA THR A 106 -6.11 8.21 -10.36
C THR A 106 -7.39 8.45 -11.16
N ALA A 107 -7.28 8.92 -12.40
CA ALA A 107 -8.41 9.15 -13.31
C ALA A 107 -9.23 7.88 -13.57
N ARG A 108 -8.58 6.72 -13.46
CA ARG A 108 -9.15 5.38 -13.48
C ARG A 108 -8.32 4.46 -12.60
N VAL A 109 -8.90 3.35 -12.14
CA VAL A 109 -8.09 2.26 -11.60
C VAL A 109 -7.20 1.72 -12.73
N ILE A 110 -5.89 1.63 -12.47
CA ILE A 110 -4.90 1.04 -13.37
C ILE A 110 -4.88 -0.47 -13.07
N PRO A 111 -5.46 -1.33 -13.92
CA PRO A 111 -5.73 -2.72 -13.56
C PRO A 111 -4.46 -3.56 -13.44
N LEU A 112 -4.47 -4.55 -12.55
CA LEU A 112 -3.40 -5.55 -12.46
C LEU A 112 -3.13 -6.26 -13.79
N SER A 113 -4.15 -6.51 -14.60
CA SER A 113 -3.99 -7.12 -15.93
C SER A 113 -3.13 -6.28 -16.87
N VAL A 114 -3.25 -4.94 -16.80
CA VAL A 114 -2.41 -4.03 -17.57
C VAL A 114 -0.97 -4.09 -17.06
N MET A 115 -0.78 -4.01 -15.74
CA MET A 115 0.56 -4.07 -15.12
C MET A 115 1.29 -5.40 -15.42
N LYS A 116 0.57 -6.52 -15.43
CA LYS A 116 1.16 -7.84 -15.77
C LYS A 116 1.62 -7.96 -17.22
N ALA A 117 1.08 -7.15 -18.13
CA ALA A 117 1.44 -7.15 -19.53
C ALA A 117 2.61 -6.19 -19.86
N MET A 118 3.11 -5.46 -18.86
CA MET A 118 4.18 -4.46 -19.03
C MET A 118 5.55 -5.11 -18.79
N PRO A 119 6.44 -5.16 -19.80
CA PRO A 119 7.82 -5.63 -19.62
C PRO A 119 8.58 -4.85 -18.55
N GLU A 120 8.29 -3.55 -18.40
CA GLU A 120 8.90 -2.65 -17.41
C GLU A 120 8.65 -3.11 -15.97
N LEU A 121 7.59 -3.91 -15.74
CA LEU A 121 7.21 -4.39 -14.41
C LEU A 121 7.55 -5.87 -14.19
N GLU A 122 8.23 -6.55 -15.12
CA GLU A 122 8.46 -8.01 -15.03
C GLU A 122 9.16 -8.43 -13.73
N ASN A 123 9.99 -7.54 -13.19
CA ASN A 123 10.75 -7.76 -11.97
C ASN A 123 10.04 -7.28 -10.70
N MET A 124 8.94 -6.54 -10.85
CA MET A 124 8.18 -5.97 -9.75
C MET A 124 7.59 -7.09 -8.88
N PRO A 125 7.75 -7.03 -7.54
CA PRO A 125 7.16 -8.00 -6.63
C PRO A 125 5.65 -8.22 -6.86
N LEU A 126 4.92 -7.18 -7.27
CA LEU A 126 3.47 -7.21 -7.51
C LEU A 126 3.03 -8.25 -8.55
N VAL A 127 3.77 -8.41 -9.65
CA VAL A 127 3.36 -9.26 -10.78
C VAL A 127 3.94 -10.67 -10.70
N LYS A 128 4.92 -10.88 -9.82
CA LYS A 128 5.54 -12.19 -9.58
C LYS A 128 4.54 -13.18 -8.94
N ARG A 129 4.46 -14.37 -9.53
CA ARG A 129 3.57 -15.44 -9.05
C ARG A 129 3.94 -15.84 -7.62
N GLY A 130 2.93 -15.98 -6.77
CA GLY A 130 3.11 -16.43 -5.38
C GLY A 130 3.48 -15.31 -4.39
N ASN A 131 3.71 -14.08 -4.86
CA ASN A 131 3.97 -12.97 -3.94
C ASN A 131 2.74 -12.67 -3.06
N ARG A 132 2.99 -12.44 -1.77
CA ARG A 132 1.99 -12.13 -0.74
C ARG A 132 2.31 -10.87 0.06
N LEU A 133 3.28 -10.06 -0.38
CA LEU A 133 3.62 -8.79 0.25
C LEU A 133 2.51 -7.77 0.02
N SER A 134 2.10 -7.10 1.11
CA SER A 134 1.16 -5.98 1.12
C SER A 134 1.85 -4.62 0.99
N ILE A 135 3.15 -4.57 1.33
CA ILE A 135 4.02 -3.41 1.20
C ILE A 135 5.19 -3.82 0.32
N MET A 136 5.54 -3.00 -0.67
CA MET A 136 6.69 -3.26 -1.53
C MET A 136 7.30 -1.96 -2.06
N PRO A 137 8.63 -1.93 -2.26
CA PRO A 137 9.28 -0.82 -2.95
C PRO A 137 8.83 -0.80 -4.42
N VAL A 138 8.86 0.39 -5.00
CA VAL A 138 8.61 0.65 -6.42
C VAL A 138 9.78 1.49 -6.93
N THR A 139 10.38 1.11 -8.05
CA THR A 139 11.42 1.96 -8.66
C THR A 139 10.78 3.18 -9.32
N GLU A 140 11.57 4.21 -9.62
CA GLU A 140 11.08 5.39 -10.34
C GLU A 140 10.55 5.00 -11.73
N GLU A 141 11.24 4.09 -12.42
CA GLU A 141 10.80 3.58 -13.73
C GLU A 141 9.49 2.81 -13.64
N GLU A 142 9.32 1.95 -12.63
CA GLU A 142 8.07 1.22 -12.38
C GLU A 142 6.92 2.18 -12.05
N TRP A 143 7.19 3.19 -11.22
CA TRP A 143 6.23 4.22 -10.83
C TRP A 143 5.70 4.99 -12.04
N ASP A 144 6.60 5.51 -12.87
CA ASP A 144 6.26 6.27 -14.06
C ASP A 144 5.56 5.39 -15.10
N ALA A 145 6.01 4.15 -15.28
CA ALA A 145 5.39 3.21 -16.20
C ALA A 145 3.94 2.91 -15.79
N ILE A 146 3.67 2.70 -14.50
CA ILE A 146 2.31 2.47 -13.97
C ILE A 146 1.44 3.70 -14.20
N LEU A 147 1.89 4.89 -13.76
CA LEU A 147 1.11 6.13 -13.90
C LEU A 147 0.91 6.56 -15.36
N GLY A 148 1.81 6.19 -16.26
CA GLY A 148 1.64 6.38 -17.70
C GLY A 148 0.39 5.68 -18.27
N LYS A 149 -0.09 4.61 -17.63
CA LYS A 149 -1.31 3.89 -18.03
C LYS A 149 -2.60 4.54 -17.53
N GLU A 150 -2.50 5.58 -16.71
CA GLU A 150 -3.66 6.35 -16.24
C GLU A 150 -4.44 7.02 -17.38
N LYS A 151 -3.75 7.42 -18.45
CA LYS A 151 -4.31 8.16 -19.60
C LYS A 151 -4.83 7.29 -20.73
N LEU A 152 -4.52 5.99 -20.74
CA LEU A 152 -5.00 5.09 -21.78
C LEU A 152 -6.49 4.78 -21.55
N PRO A 153 -7.35 4.71 -22.57
CA PRO A 153 -8.69 4.17 -22.42
C PRO A 153 -8.61 2.72 -21.91
N SER A 154 -9.59 2.28 -21.11
CA SER A 154 -9.70 0.86 -20.77
C SER A 154 -9.85 0.09 -22.09
N GLN A 155 -8.87 -0.74 -22.44
CA GLN A 155 -9.08 -1.75 -23.47
C GLN A 155 -10.23 -2.63 -22.95
N ARG A 156 -11.36 -2.54 -23.65
CA ARG A 156 -12.57 -3.31 -23.39
C ARG A 156 -12.33 -4.78 -23.70
#